data_AF-A0A4V3RZ99-F1
#
_entry.id   AF-A0A4V3RZ99-F1
#
_cell.length_a   1.000
_cell.length_b   1.000
_cell.length_c   1.000
_cell.angle_alpha   90.00
_cell.angle_beta   90.00
_cell.angle_gamma   90.00
#
_symmetry.space_group_name_H-M   'P 1'
#
loop_
_entity.id
_entity.type
_entity.pdbx_description
1 polymer ?
#
loop_
_entity_poly.entity_id
_entity_poly.type
_entity_poly.pdbx_seq_one_letter_code
_entity_poly.pdbx_strand_id
1 'polypeptide(L)'
;MPKLLSSLPVGAKVKDTQTAYNGKPILFTVMEHNHTGDPAGSTALITSNIITLKCFDAIEAGNSDSNRKQYGNNRYLYSNIKQWLNSEKAAGQWYAAQHSADAPPNNGNVWSNNNEYDGEAGFLTNFSAQLKATLMTVTKRVAKNTVIDGGSYEDTTQKIFLLSNTEVGLANENNIAEGSIYDLFKTASNRIAYPTAEAVAKSEYKSGSLAVGKPWWWWLRTPDASHSYYARRVNTDGTLHYNNACNGGGGVRPACVVSSSILVSDAADTDGAYTIIWNAPPVITTDGENLGDKNAPFDIEYTITDTDNDSVTATVKLDEETVQTIDQIVLGHKYSVKISATKINSLAQGQHTLTISAVDTYGNRSTKTVTFNRITSSIAISGTDSDIGNKWKPFEVTYQVNDSEFKSIDITEYIDDTEVRTISEAPQSQNIAFDLSGFDLLEDEQAHRLTIKAVNSDGAEAYRYIDFTKLYRELSFEIKPVETDAPAGKIMLNIDYDKTGNPDIMVEVTNCAYNAEVIWENATEAFKNKKAYHFANTEFDEEKYGVSVRVTVTKNSSTERVYVFAIGYCFD
;
A
#
# COMPACT_ATOMS: atom_id res chain seq x y z
N MET A 1 21.57 -21.15 20.62
CA MET A 1 21.16 -20.55 19.32
C MET A 1 20.76 -21.67 18.38
N PRO A 2 19.56 -21.64 17.79
CA PRO A 2 19.11 -22.63 16.83
C PRO A 2 20.13 -22.88 15.72
N LYS A 3 20.12 -24.12 15.23
CA LYS A 3 21.04 -24.61 14.21
C LYS A 3 20.26 -24.92 12.94
N LEU A 4 20.93 -24.89 11.80
CA LEU A 4 20.33 -25.42 10.57
C LEU A 4 20.22 -26.94 10.66
N LEU A 5 19.15 -27.51 10.13
CA LEU A 5 18.95 -28.95 10.01
C LEU A 5 20.13 -29.61 9.29
N SER A 6 20.69 -28.94 8.28
CA SER A 6 21.89 -29.38 7.54
C SER A 6 23.19 -29.42 8.32
N SER A 7 23.21 -28.85 9.53
CA SER A 7 24.38 -28.92 10.43
C SER A 7 24.37 -30.16 11.33
N LEU A 8 23.24 -30.86 11.41
CA LEU A 8 23.15 -32.08 12.20
C LEU A 8 23.90 -33.22 11.50
N PRO A 9 24.56 -34.12 12.23
CA PRO A 9 25.18 -35.29 11.61
C PRO A 9 24.11 -36.29 11.12
N VAL A 10 24.46 -37.09 10.10
CA VAL A 10 23.69 -38.29 9.73
C VAL A 10 23.47 -39.17 10.96
N GLY A 11 22.23 -39.63 11.16
CA GLY A 11 21.82 -40.38 12.34
C GLY A 11 21.25 -39.53 13.48
N ALA A 12 21.41 -38.20 13.45
CA ALA A 12 20.74 -37.32 14.41
C ALA A 12 19.21 -37.45 14.31
N LYS A 13 18.52 -37.31 15.44
CA LYS A 13 17.06 -37.35 15.48
C LYS A 13 16.47 -35.96 15.51
N VAL A 14 15.35 -35.76 14.83
CA VAL A 14 14.59 -34.51 14.81
C VAL A 14 13.10 -34.78 15.00
N LYS A 15 12.39 -33.82 15.58
CA LYS A 15 10.93 -33.87 15.73
C LYS A 15 10.31 -32.51 15.51
N ASP A 16 9.16 -32.49 14.87
CA ASP A 16 8.22 -31.38 14.95
C ASP A 16 7.17 -31.75 15.99
N THR A 17 7.01 -30.94 17.04
CA THR A 17 6.19 -31.31 18.22
C THR A 17 4.70 -31.45 17.88
N GLN A 18 4.25 -30.81 16.80
CA GLN A 18 2.88 -30.87 16.31
C GLN A 18 2.66 -31.93 15.21
N THR A 19 3.72 -32.59 14.73
CA THR A 19 3.62 -33.74 13.84
C THR A 19 3.62 -35.01 14.66
N ALA A 20 2.45 -35.62 14.84
CA ALA A 20 2.24 -36.72 15.77
C ALA A 20 1.37 -37.82 15.18
N TYR A 21 1.80 -39.08 15.35
CA TYR A 21 1.03 -40.25 14.95
C TYR A 21 0.71 -41.10 16.18
N ASN A 22 -0.51 -41.62 16.26
CA ASN A 22 -1.01 -42.33 17.45
C ASN A 22 -0.88 -41.54 18.76
N GLY A 23 -0.97 -40.22 18.69
CA GLY A 23 -0.90 -39.33 19.86
C GLY A 23 0.51 -39.06 20.38
N LYS A 24 1.56 -39.44 19.64
CA LYS A 24 2.97 -39.14 19.98
C LYS A 24 3.70 -38.45 18.84
N PRO A 25 4.60 -37.48 19.12
CA PRO A 25 5.45 -36.88 18.11
C PRO A 25 6.21 -37.94 17.31
N ILE A 26 6.26 -37.76 16.00
CA ILE A 26 7.04 -38.63 15.12
C ILE A 26 8.51 -38.21 15.22
N LEU A 27 9.36 -39.12 15.68
CA LEU A 27 10.81 -38.93 15.61
C LEU A 27 11.30 -39.32 14.22
N PHE A 28 12.04 -38.43 13.58
CA PHE A 28 12.74 -38.68 12.33
C PHE A 28 14.24 -38.75 12.57
N THR A 29 14.94 -39.53 11.76
CA THR A 29 16.40 -39.65 11.73
C THR A 29 16.91 -39.06 10.41
N VAL A 30 17.94 -38.22 10.50
CA VAL A 30 18.66 -37.66 9.36
C VAL A 30 19.33 -38.79 8.60
N MET A 31 18.90 -39.02 7.34
CA MET A 31 19.48 -40.02 6.47
C MET A 31 20.72 -39.50 5.75
N GLU A 32 20.60 -38.30 5.17
CA GLU A 32 21.63 -37.65 4.37
C GLU A 32 21.22 -36.20 4.04
N HIS A 33 22.21 -35.32 3.84
CA HIS A 33 22.00 -33.98 3.29
C HIS A 33 22.42 -33.96 1.81
N ASN A 34 21.61 -33.35 0.95
CA ASN A 34 21.85 -33.22 -0.48
C ASN A 34 22.09 -34.57 -1.19
N HIS A 35 21.27 -35.59 -0.86
CA HIS A 35 21.34 -36.88 -1.51
C HIS A 35 21.18 -36.76 -3.04
N THR A 36 22.00 -37.49 -3.79
CA THR A 36 21.96 -37.45 -5.26
C THR A 36 20.62 -38.01 -5.76
N GLY A 37 19.85 -37.17 -6.46
CA GLY A 37 18.52 -37.52 -7.00
C GLY A 37 17.36 -36.97 -6.18
N ASP A 38 17.62 -36.48 -4.96
CA ASP A 38 16.67 -35.64 -4.22
C ASP A 38 16.89 -34.14 -4.60
N PRO A 39 15.93 -33.23 -4.33
CA PRO A 39 16.09 -31.80 -4.63
C PRO A 39 17.35 -31.20 -4.00
N ALA A 40 17.97 -30.23 -4.68
CA ALA A 40 19.14 -29.52 -4.14
C ALA A 40 18.80 -28.73 -2.87
N GLY A 41 19.73 -28.62 -1.93
CA GLY A 41 19.52 -27.92 -0.67
C GLY A 41 18.53 -28.63 0.25
N SER A 42 18.46 -29.96 0.18
CA SER A 42 17.49 -30.77 0.94
C SER A 42 18.14 -31.71 1.96
N THR A 43 17.35 -32.15 2.92
CA THR A 43 17.70 -33.17 3.91
C THR A 43 16.68 -34.30 3.85
N ALA A 44 17.17 -35.52 3.66
CA ALA A 44 16.34 -36.71 3.65
C ALA A 44 16.18 -37.26 5.08
N LEU A 45 14.95 -37.58 5.47
CA LEU A 45 14.56 -38.02 6.80
C LEU A 45 13.81 -39.34 6.72
N ILE A 46 14.00 -40.22 7.70
CA ILE A 46 13.17 -41.43 7.90
C ILE A 46 12.67 -41.48 9.32
N THR A 47 11.45 -41.96 9.54
CA THR A 47 10.99 -42.27 10.90
C THR A 47 12.00 -43.13 11.66
N SER A 48 12.42 -42.69 12.86
CA SER A 48 13.46 -43.37 13.63
C SER A 48 13.08 -44.81 13.98
N ASN A 49 11.77 -45.04 14.17
CA ASN A 49 11.17 -46.31 14.55
C ASN A 49 10.01 -46.67 13.61
N ILE A 50 9.56 -47.92 13.67
CA ILE A 50 8.33 -48.35 12.99
C ILE A 50 7.15 -47.75 13.75
N ILE A 51 6.39 -46.88 13.08
CA ILE A 51 5.32 -46.07 13.71
C ILE A 51 3.95 -46.74 13.68
N THR A 52 3.77 -47.74 12.82
CA THR A 52 2.54 -48.53 12.69
C THR A 52 2.82 -49.82 11.93
N LEU A 53 1.90 -50.79 12.04
CA LEU A 53 1.88 -51.97 11.19
C LEU A 53 0.69 -51.84 10.24
N LYS A 54 0.90 -52.10 8.95
CA LYS A 54 -0.13 -52.04 7.90
C LYS A 54 0.24 -53.02 6.77
N CYS A 55 -0.74 -53.47 6.01
CA CYS A 55 -0.45 -54.16 4.75
C CYS A 55 0.18 -53.18 3.75
N PHE A 56 1.01 -53.69 2.84
CA PHE A 56 1.53 -52.91 1.73
C PHE A 56 0.40 -52.54 0.76
N ASP A 57 -0.47 -53.50 0.47
CA ASP A 57 -1.62 -53.34 -0.41
C ASP A 57 -2.72 -54.37 -0.12
N ALA A 58 -3.97 -54.08 -0.47
CA ALA A 58 -5.12 -54.94 -0.22
C ALA A 58 -5.18 -56.17 -1.14
N ILE A 59 -5.96 -57.17 -0.72
CA ILE A 59 -6.39 -58.29 -1.55
C ILE A 59 -7.32 -57.77 -2.66
N GLU A 60 -7.01 -58.09 -3.91
CA GLU A 60 -7.76 -57.63 -5.08
C GLU A 60 -8.62 -58.78 -5.65
N ALA A 61 -9.74 -59.11 -4.99
CA ALA A 61 -10.56 -60.28 -5.34
C ALA A 61 -11.01 -60.33 -6.82
N GLY A 62 -11.12 -59.17 -7.48
CA GLY A 62 -11.47 -59.04 -8.90
C GLY A 62 -10.29 -59.07 -9.88
N ASN A 63 -9.04 -59.17 -9.42
CA ASN A 63 -7.85 -59.15 -10.28
C ASN A 63 -7.81 -60.38 -11.21
N SER A 64 -7.25 -60.32 -12.40
CA SER A 64 -7.10 -61.51 -13.26
C SER A 64 -6.00 -62.46 -12.80
N ASP A 65 -4.96 -61.97 -12.13
CA ASP A 65 -3.87 -62.74 -11.55
C ASP A 65 -4.31 -63.48 -10.28
N SER A 66 -4.14 -64.80 -10.25
CA SER A 66 -4.60 -65.64 -9.13
C SER A 66 -3.91 -65.33 -7.80
N ASN A 67 -2.69 -64.81 -7.83
CA ASN A 67 -1.99 -64.46 -6.60
C ASN A 67 -2.46 -63.11 -6.05
N ARG A 68 -2.63 -62.08 -6.88
CA ARG A 68 -3.18 -60.78 -6.45
C ARG A 68 -4.59 -60.90 -5.87
N LYS A 69 -5.40 -61.82 -6.41
CA LYS A 69 -6.72 -62.20 -5.86
C LYS A 69 -6.69 -62.66 -4.40
N GLN A 70 -5.57 -63.19 -3.92
CA GLN A 70 -5.47 -63.82 -2.59
C GLN A 70 -4.50 -63.09 -1.66
N TYR A 71 -3.47 -62.46 -2.21
CA TYR A 71 -2.30 -62.00 -1.45
C TYR A 71 -1.96 -60.52 -1.66
N GLY A 72 -2.76 -59.81 -2.46
CA GLY A 72 -2.60 -58.40 -2.79
C GLY A 72 -1.55 -58.11 -3.85
N ASN A 73 -1.34 -56.84 -4.16
CA ASN A 73 -0.53 -56.41 -5.30
C ASN A 73 0.77 -55.72 -4.84
N ASN A 74 1.91 -56.21 -5.35
CA ASN A 74 3.22 -55.67 -4.96
C ASN A 74 3.67 -54.43 -5.76
N ARG A 75 2.81 -53.89 -6.63
CA ARG A 75 3.15 -52.71 -7.44
C ARG A 75 2.92 -51.42 -6.66
N TYR A 76 4.02 -50.85 -6.14
CA TYR A 76 3.99 -49.66 -5.28
C TYR A 76 3.23 -48.46 -5.85
N LEU A 77 3.28 -48.23 -7.17
CA LEU A 77 2.59 -47.11 -7.82
C LEU A 77 1.09 -47.08 -7.49
N TYR A 78 0.45 -48.24 -7.41
CA TYR A 78 -0.97 -48.39 -7.15
C TYR A 78 -1.28 -48.77 -5.69
N SER A 79 -0.25 -49.01 -4.88
CA SER A 79 -0.43 -49.51 -3.52
C SER A 79 -1.24 -48.56 -2.63
N ASN A 80 -2.13 -49.15 -1.84
CA ASN A 80 -2.87 -48.46 -0.80
C ASN A 80 -1.94 -47.71 0.16
N ILE A 81 -0.78 -48.28 0.51
CA ILE A 81 0.16 -47.65 1.45
C ILE A 81 0.70 -46.33 0.89
N LYS A 82 1.02 -46.26 -0.41
CA LYS A 82 1.47 -45.02 -1.05
C LYS A 82 0.38 -43.95 -1.02
N GLN A 83 -0.85 -44.33 -1.35
CA GLN A 83 -1.99 -43.42 -1.38
C GLN A 83 -2.31 -42.87 0.02
N TRP A 84 -2.33 -43.74 1.04
CA TRP A 84 -2.52 -43.34 2.43
C TRP A 84 -1.40 -42.44 2.93
N LEU A 85 -0.12 -42.79 2.69
CA LEU A 85 1.04 -42.00 3.11
C LEU A 85 1.05 -40.57 2.56
N ASN A 86 0.41 -40.34 1.40
CA ASN A 86 0.38 -39.05 0.71
C ASN A 86 -1.00 -38.39 0.72
N SER A 87 -1.92 -38.82 1.58
CA SER A 87 -3.26 -38.24 1.66
C SER A 87 -3.42 -37.33 2.86
N GLU A 88 -4.10 -36.21 2.63
CA GLU A 88 -4.58 -35.26 3.65
C GLU A 88 -6.07 -35.37 3.91
N LYS A 89 -6.72 -36.38 3.32
CA LYS A 89 -8.16 -36.57 3.44
C LYS A 89 -8.52 -37.20 4.79
N ALA A 90 -9.70 -36.85 5.28
CA ALA A 90 -10.27 -37.40 6.52
C ALA A 90 -10.45 -38.93 6.45
N ALA A 91 -10.75 -39.51 7.62
CA ALA A 91 -11.06 -40.94 7.77
C ALA A 91 -12.11 -41.41 6.75
N GLY A 92 -11.82 -42.53 6.06
CA GLY A 92 -12.72 -43.09 5.04
C GLY A 92 -12.78 -42.34 3.71
N GLN A 93 -11.99 -41.28 3.51
CA GLN A 93 -12.05 -40.44 2.31
C GLN A 93 -10.78 -40.50 1.44
N TRP A 94 -9.69 -41.05 1.96
CA TRP A 94 -8.40 -41.04 1.26
C TRP A 94 -8.34 -42.03 0.09
N TYR A 95 -9.00 -43.18 0.22
CA TYR A 95 -8.93 -44.25 -0.75
C TYR A 95 -9.65 -43.89 -2.07
N ALA A 96 -9.00 -44.22 -3.18
CA ALA A 96 -9.61 -44.21 -4.50
C ALA A 96 -8.95 -45.29 -5.36
N ALA A 97 -9.77 -46.18 -5.94
CA ALA A 97 -9.29 -47.25 -6.81
C ALA A 97 -8.38 -46.71 -7.94
N GLN A 98 -7.17 -47.25 -8.06
CA GLN A 98 -6.16 -46.89 -9.05
C GLN A 98 -6.27 -47.70 -10.34
N HIS A 99 -6.99 -48.82 -10.31
CA HIS A 99 -7.38 -49.63 -11.46
C HIS A 99 -8.66 -50.44 -11.16
N SER A 100 -9.20 -51.13 -12.16
CA SER A 100 -10.52 -51.78 -12.08
C SER A 100 -10.64 -52.90 -11.04
N ALA A 101 -9.52 -53.54 -10.69
CA ALA A 101 -9.47 -54.60 -9.66
C ALA A 101 -9.02 -54.11 -8.28
N ASP A 102 -8.64 -52.83 -8.15
CA ASP A 102 -8.08 -52.29 -6.90
C ASP A 102 -9.15 -52.31 -5.81
N ALA A 103 -8.73 -52.53 -4.57
CA ALA A 103 -9.60 -52.68 -3.42
C ALA A 103 -9.07 -51.86 -2.24
N PRO A 104 -9.95 -51.33 -1.37
CA PRO A 104 -9.50 -50.66 -0.16
C PRO A 104 -8.92 -51.67 0.83
N PRO A 105 -7.95 -51.28 1.68
CA PRO A 105 -7.38 -52.13 2.72
C PRO A 105 -8.31 -52.18 3.93
N ASN A 106 -9.54 -52.64 3.70
CA ASN A 106 -10.55 -52.92 4.73
C ASN A 106 -10.31 -54.29 5.35
N ASN A 107 -11.01 -54.56 6.45
CA ASN A 107 -10.86 -55.79 7.24
C ASN A 107 -10.95 -57.08 6.39
N GLY A 108 -11.84 -57.13 5.39
CA GLY A 108 -11.99 -58.30 4.50
C GLY A 108 -10.92 -58.44 3.42
N ASN A 109 -10.17 -57.38 3.14
CA ASN A 109 -9.13 -57.34 2.12
C ASN A 109 -7.71 -57.33 2.70
N VAL A 110 -7.55 -57.50 4.01
CA VAL A 110 -6.24 -57.65 4.66
C VAL A 110 -6.10 -59.06 5.23
N TRP A 111 -4.87 -59.58 5.26
CA TRP A 111 -4.63 -60.95 5.70
C TRP A 111 -5.00 -61.13 7.18
N SER A 112 -5.90 -62.10 7.43
CA SER A 112 -6.39 -62.44 8.76
C SER A 112 -6.99 -61.25 9.51
N ASN A 113 -7.58 -60.29 8.79
CA ASN A 113 -8.32 -59.18 9.37
C ASN A 113 -7.46 -58.33 10.33
N ASN A 114 -6.17 -58.16 10.00
CA ASN A 114 -5.23 -57.42 10.83
C ASN A 114 -4.85 -56.10 10.18
N ASN A 115 -4.93 -55.04 10.97
CA ASN A 115 -4.42 -53.69 10.71
C ASN A 115 -4.96 -53.10 9.40
N GLU A 116 -6.26 -53.22 9.13
CA GLU A 116 -6.94 -52.40 8.13
C GLU A 116 -6.74 -50.90 8.41
N TYR A 117 -6.87 -50.08 7.37
CA TYR A 117 -6.64 -48.64 7.52
C TYR A 117 -7.41 -47.77 6.52
N ASP A 118 -8.37 -48.34 5.80
CA ASP A 118 -9.32 -47.57 4.98
C ASP A 118 -10.15 -46.61 5.85
N GLY A 119 -10.48 -47.03 7.09
CA GLY A 119 -11.15 -46.20 8.09
C GLY A 119 -10.27 -45.15 8.77
N GLU A 120 -8.94 -45.16 8.59
CA GLU A 120 -8.06 -44.13 9.15
C GLU A 120 -8.02 -42.88 8.26
N ALA A 121 -7.71 -41.72 8.85
CA ALA A 121 -7.38 -40.54 8.06
C ALA A 121 -6.05 -40.74 7.31
N GLY A 122 -5.88 -40.04 6.19
CA GLY A 122 -4.63 -40.07 5.44
C GLY A 122 -3.44 -39.64 6.30
N PHE A 123 -2.26 -40.20 6.05
CA PHE A 123 -1.10 -40.01 6.94
C PHE A 123 -0.71 -38.53 7.13
N LEU A 124 -0.83 -37.71 6.08
CA LEU A 124 -0.48 -36.28 6.13
C LEU A 124 -1.47 -35.43 6.94
N THR A 125 -2.59 -35.97 7.41
CA THR A 125 -3.43 -35.27 8.41
C THR A 125 -2.76 -35.18 9.78
N ASN A 126 -1.71 -35.98 10.01
CA ASN A 126 -0.94 -36.02 11.26
C ASN A 126 0.23 -35.04 11.29
N PHE A 127 0.46 -34.28 10.22
CA PHE A 127 1.56 -33.33 10.08
C PHE A 127 1.10 -31.92 10.43
N SER A 128 1.95 -31.15 11.12
CA SER A 128 1.74 -29.72 11.27
C SER A 128 1.67 -29.03 9.91
N ALA A 129 0.98 -27.89 9.87
CA ALA A 129 0.89 -27.10 8.64
C ALA A 129 2.28 -26.69 8.13
N GLN A 130 3.17 -26.34 9.06
CA GLN A 130 4.53 -25.89 8.78
C GLN A 130 5.40 -27.02 8.21
N LEU A 131 5.47 -28.19 8.87
CA LEU A 131 6.28 -29.30 8.36
C LEU A 131 5.74 -29.79 7.01
N LYS A 132 4.42 -29.85 6.87
CA LYS A 132 3.79 -30.22 5.60
C LYS A 132 4.16 -29.28 4.45
N ALA A 133 4.24 -27.97 4.72
CA ALA A 133 4.62 -26.97 3.73
C ALA A 133 6.09 -27.11 3.29
N THR A 134 6.98 -27.68 4.12
CA THR A 134 8.39 -27.89 3.77
C THR A 134 8.68 -29.24 3.10
N LEU A 135 7.72 -30.18 3.11
CA LEU A 135 7.84 -31.46 2.41
C LEU A 135 8.04 -31.22 0.91
N MET A 136 9.16 -31.69 0.40
CA MET A 136 9.51 -31.63 -1.01
C MET A 136 8.94 -32.83 -1.77
N THR A 137 8.45 -32.60 -2.99
CA THR A 137 8.07 -33.68 -3.89
C THR A 137 9.33 -34.33 -4.45
N VAL A 138 9.42 -35.65 -4.37
CA VAL A 138 10.51 -36.45 -4.92
C VAL A 138 10.00 -37.39 -6.01
N THR A 139 10.86 -37.71 -6.96
CA THR A 139 10.64 -38.77 -7.95
C THR A 139 11.40 -40.00 -7.52
N LYS A 140 10.71 -41.12 -7.28
CA LYS A 140 11.33 -42.40 -6.90
C LYS A 140 11.12 -43.44 -7.98
N ARG A 141 12.23 -44.04 -8.40
CA ARG A 141 12.23 -45.24 -9.24
C ARG A 141 11.79 -46.45 -8.44
N VAL A 142 10.97 -47.29 -9.08
CA VAL A 142 10.47 -48.54 -8.54
C VAL A 142 10.64 -49.65 -9.58
N ALA A 143 11.22 -50.78 -9.19
CA ALA A 143 11.25 -51.97 -10.05
C ALA A 143 9.83 -52.53 -10.24
N LYS A 144 9.62 -53.30 -11.30
CA LYS A 144 8.38 -54.05 -11.55
C LYS A 144 8.69 -55.54 -11.57
N ASN A 145 7.72 -56.36 -11.14
CA ASN A 145 7.87 -57.80 -11.25
C ASN A 145 7.90 -58.25 -12.72
N THR A 146 8.58 -59.36 -12.98
CA THR A 146 8.73 -59.95 -14.32
C THR A 146 7.56 -60.84 -14.71
N VAL A 147 6.70 -61.19 -13.74
CA VAL A 147 5.58 -62.14 -13.94
C VAL A 147 4.46 -61.51 -14.76
N ILE A 148 4.01 -60.31 -14.39
CA ILE A 148 2.85 -59.65 -15.04
C ILE A 148 3.07 -58.17 -15.34
N ASP A 149 3.97 -57.48 -14.62
CA ASP A 149 4.21 -56.04 -14.82
C ASP A 149 5.36 -55.72 -15.79
N GLY A 150 5.92 -56.73 -16.47
CA GLY A 150 6.88 -56.60 -17.55
C GLY A 150 8.35 -56.39 -17.14
N GLY A 151 8.68 -56.48 -15.84
CA GLY A 151 10.06 -56.60 -15.36
C GLY A 151 10.95 -55.34 -15.44
N SER A 152 10.51 -54.26 -16.09
CA SER A 152 11.26 -52.99 -16.14
C SER A 152 11.11 -52.19 -14.83
N TYR A 153 11.30 -50.87 -14.88
CA TYR A 153 10.96 -49.97 -13.77
C TYR A 153 9.85 -49.00 -14.17
N GLU A 154 9.34 -48.29 -13.17
CA GLU A 154 8.51 -47.09 -13.29
C GLU A 154 8.97 -46.03 -12.29
N ASP A 155 8.75 -44.76 -12.62
CA ASP A 155 9.07 -43.65 -11.73
C ASP A 155 7.75 -43.08 -11.17
N THR A 156 7.72 -42.77 -9.86
CA THR A 156 6.54 -42.23 -9.19
C THR A 156 6.88 -41.03 -8.33
N THR A 157 5.95 -40.06 -8.25
CA THR A 157 6.11 -38.85 -7.46
C THR A 157 5.29 -38.89 -6.18
N GLN A 158 5.86 -38.35 -5.11
CA GLN A 158 5.27 -38.32 -3.77
C GLN A 158 6.07 -37.40 -2.83
N LYS A 159 5.50 -37.08 -1.67
CA LYS A 159 6.20 -36.36 -0.58
C LYS A 159 6.68 -37.32 0.51
N ILE A 160 5.87 -38.33 0.82
CA ILE A 160 6.20 -39.39 1.77
C ILE A 160 6.37 -40.69 1.01
N PHE A 161 7.43 -41.44 1.30
CA PHE A 161 7.76 -42.68 0.58
C PHE A 161 8.29 -43.78 1.50
N LEU A 162 8.17 -45.02 1.03
CA LEU A 162 8.96 -46.14 1.55
C LEU A 162 10.29 -46.22 0.81
N LEU A 163 11.36 -46.60 1.51
CA LEU A 163 12.68 -46.81 0.91
C LEU A 163 12.71 -48.03 -0.01
N SER A 164 13.64 -48.08 -0.96
CA SER A 164 13.89 -49.27 -1.81
C SER A 164 14.99 -50.15 -1.26
N ASN A 165 15.14 -51.36 -1.81
CA ASN A 165 16.30 -52.22 -1.59
C ASN A 165 17.62 -51.45 -1.80
N THR A 166 17.72 -50.75 -2.94
CA THR A 166 18.92 -49.99 -3.32
C THR A 166 19.23 -48.89 -2.29
N GLU A 167 18.23 -48.11 -1.87
CA GLU A 167 18.41 -47.00 -0.94
C GLU A 167 18.85 -47.44 0.47
N VAL A 168 18.50 -48.66 0.88
CA VAL A 168 18.93 -49.25 2.16
C VAL A 168 20.20 -50.11 2.05
N GLY A 169 20.83 -50.17 0.87
CA GLY A 169 22.05 -50.95 0.65
C GLY A 169 21.85 -52.46 0.61
N LEU A 170 20.69 -52.92 0.13
CA LEU A 170 20.41 -54.32 -0.21
C LEU A 170 20.52 -54.54 -1.73
N ALA A 171 20.53 -55.81 -2.15
CA ALA A 171 20.65 -56.17 -3.56
C ALA A 171 19.50 -55.60 -4.40
N ASN A 172 19.85 -55.07 -5.57
CA ASN A 172 18.91 -54.54 -6.54
C ASN A 172 17.94 -55.61 -7.03
N GLU A 173 16.65 -55.28 -7.08
CA GLU A 173 15.65 -56.19 -7.62
C GLU A 173 15.75 -56.22 -9.15
N ASN A 174 15.82 -57.41 -9.74
CA ASN A 174 15.93 -57.58 -11.20
C ASN A 174 17.05 -56.73 -11.85
N ASN A 175 18.17 -56.53 -11.13
CA ASN A 175 19.29 -55.66 -11.54
C ASN A 175 18.92 -54.18 -11.77
N ILE A 176 17.78 -53.71 -11.24
CA ILE A 176 17.33 -52.33 -11.34
C ILE A 176 17.76 -51.58 -10.08
N ALA A 177 18.56 -50.53 -10.26
CA ALA A 177 18.87 -49.59 -9.19
C ALA A 177 17.71 -48.61 -8.99
N GLU A 178 17.07 -48.66 -7.82
CA GLU A 178 15.95 -47.80 -7.43
C GLU A 178 16.47 -46.58 -6.65
N GLY A 179 17.37 -45.80 -7.26
CA GLY A 179 18.08 -44.68 -6.62
C GLY A 179 19.52 -45.03 -6.26
N SER A 180 20.03 -44.41 -5.19
CA SER A 180 21.35 -44.69 -4.63
C SER A 180 21.27 -44.86 -3.11
N ILE A 181 22.27 -45.49 -2.49
CA ILE A 181 22.27 -45.77 -1.05
C ILE A 181 22.31 -44.45 -0.28
N TYR A 182 21.36 -44.23 0.63
CA TYR A 182 21.43 -43.11 1.57
C TYR A 182 22.57 -43.34 2.58
N ASP A 183 23.31 -42.29 2.93
CA ASP A 183 24.48 -42.35 3.81
C ASP A 183 24.25 -43.14 5.11
N LEU A 184 23.09 -42.95 5.76
CA LEU A 184 22.68 -43.69 6.95
C LEU A 184 22.77 -45.22 6.77
N PHE A 185 22.43 -45.74 5.60
CA PHE A 185 22.36 -47.18 5.33
C PHE A 185 23.65 -47.76 4.73
N LYS A 186 24.69 -46.96 4.53
CA LYS A 186 26.06 -47.50 4.33
C LYS A 186 26.51 -48.36 5.52
N THR A 187 25.93 -48.12 6.69
CA THR A 187 26.06 -48.99 7.86
C THR A 187 24.89 -49.98 7.94
N ALA A 188 25.16 -51.25 7.68
CA ALA A 188 24.14 -52.31 7.59
C ALA A 188 23.23 -52.44 8.82
N SER A 189 23.76 -52.23 10.03
CA SER A 189 22.99 -52.33 11.27
C SER A 189 21.88 -51.27 11.39
N ASN A 190 21.97 -50.16 10.65
CA ASN A 190 20.95 -49.10 10.66
C ASN A 190 19.65 -49.50 9.94
N ARG A 191 19.66 -50.64 9.24
CA ARG A 191 18.45 -51.27 8.69
C ARG A 191 17.56 -51.91 9.77
N ILE A 192 18.14 -52.33 10.89
CA ILE A 192 17.39 -52.95 12.00
C ILE A 192 16.51 -51.87 12.64
N ALA A 193 15.19 -52.10 12.61
CA ALA A 193 14.21 -51.15 13.11
C ALA A 193 13.34 -51.78 14.20
N TYR A 194 12.85 -50.92 15.09
CA TYR A 194 12.08 -51.32 16.28
C TYR A 194 10.73 -50.61 16.26
N PRO A 195 9.62 -51.28 16.61
CA PRO A 195 8.32 -50.65 16.72
C PRO A 195 8.27 -49.70 17.92
N THR A 196 7.51 -48.61 17.77
CA THR A 196 7.14 -47.76 18.91
C THR A 196 6.17 -48.50 19.84
N ALA A 197 6.03 -48.02 21.08
CA ALA A 197 5.05 -48.57 22.00
C ALA A 197 3.62 -48.46 21.45
N GLU A 198 3.33 -47.36 20.76
CA GLU A 198 2.05 -47.06 20.15
C GLU A 198 1.75 -48.01 18.98
N ALA A 199 2.77 -48.34 18.16
CA ALA A 199 2.64 -49.30 17.07
C ALA A 199 2.29 -50.70 17.60
N VAL A 200 2.96 -51.14 18.68
CA VAL A 200 2.68 -52.44 19.33
C VAL A 200 1.29 -52.45 19.96
N ALA A 201 0.93 -51.38 20.69
CA ALA A 201 -0.33 -51.28 21.40
C ALA A 201 -1.53 -51.27 20.45
N LYS A 202 -1.45 -50.51 19.35
CA LYS A 202 -2.53 -50.39 18.37
C LYS A 202 -2.65 -51.59 17.44
N SER A 203 -1.61 -52.40 17.25
CA SER A 203 -1.69 -53.45 16.24
C SER A 203 -2.67 -54.56 16.61
N GLU A 204 -3.48 -54.98 15.66
CA GLU A 204 -4.35 -56.16 15.75
C GLU A 204 -3.55 -57.46 15.59
N TYR A 205 -2.44 -57.40 14.84
CA TYR A 205 -1.50 -58.51 14.74
C TYR A 205 -0.79 -58.73 16.09
N LYS A 206 -1.04 -59.87 16.74
CA LYS A 206 -0.42 -60.22 18.02
C LYS A 206 0.66 -61.29 17.85
N SER A 207 1.86 -61.02 18.37
CA SER A 207 2.98 -61.96 18.46
C SER A 207 3.87 -61.59 19.65
N GLY A 208 4.39 -62.58 20.39
CA GLY A 208 5.35 -62.32 21.48
C GLY A 208 6.68 -61.72 21.04
N SER A 209 6.95 -61.74 19.73
CA SER A 209 8.10 -61.09 19.10
C SER A 209 7.82 -59.63 18.72
N LEU A 210 6.55 -59.22 18.60
CA LEU A 210 6.17 -57.81 18.39
C LEU A 210 6.15 -57.10 19.74
N ALA A 211 7.28 -56.51 20.12
CA ALA A 211 7.43 -55.78 21.37
C ALA A 211 8.38 -54.60 21.23
N VAL A 212 8.23 -53.61 22.10
CA VAL A 212 9.16 -52.48 22.19
C VAL A 212 10.58 -53.01 22.45
N GLY A 213 11.56 -52.49 21.73
CA GLY A 213 12.96 -52.91 21.85
C GLY A 213 13.31 -54.24 21.18
N LYS A 214 12.35 -54.95 20.58
CA LYS A 214 12.63 -56.10 19.71
C LYS A 214 12.64 -55.65 18.24
N PRO A 215 13.63 -56.08 17.43
CA PRO A 215 13.61 -55.80 16.00
C PRO A 215 12.34 -56.34 15.34
N TRP A 216 11.82 -55.60 14.37
CA TRP A 216 10.65 -56.00 13.60
C TRP A 216 10.85 -55.76 12.11
N TRP A 217 10.15 -56.55 11.29
CA TRP A 217 10.22 -56.40 9.84
C TRP A 217 9.57 -55.08 9.40
N TRP A 218 10.04 -54.49 8.29
CA TRP A 218 9.43 -53.27 7.74
C TRP A 218 9.52 -53.18 6.23
N TRP A 219 8.45 -52.65 5.62
CA TRP A 219 8.24 -52.63 4.18
C TRP A 219 9.23 -51.74 3.44
N LEU A 220 9.63 -52.21 2.26
CA LEU A 220 10.29 -51.43 1.22
C LEU A 220 9.32 -51.25 0.05
N ARG A 221 9.51 -50.21 -0.77
CA ARG A 221 8.70 -50.01 -1.98
C ARG A 221 9.00 -51.01 -3.10
N THR A 222 10.14 -51.69 -3.01
CA THR A 222 10.62 -52.65 -4.01
C THR A 222 9.72 -53.90 -4.04
N PRO A 223 9.23 -54.35 -5.20
CA PRO A 223 8.55 -55.64 -5.30
C PRO A 223 9.55 -56.81 -5.26
N ASP A 224 9.09 -58.02 -4.96
CA ASP A 224 9.80 -59.23 -5.40
C ASP A 224 9.54 -59.44 -6.89
N ALA A 225 10.60 -59.59 -7.69
CA ALA A 225 10.44 -59.64 -9.14
C ALA A 225 9.83 -60.95 -9.63
N SER A 226 9.98 -62.04 -8.87
CA SER A 226 9.52 -63.37 -9.26
C SER A 226 8.06 -63.66 -8.90
N HIS A 227 7.40 -62.74 -8.20
CA HIS A 227 6.01 -62.92 -7.76
C HIS A 227 5.23 -61.60 -7.93
N SER A 228 3.94 -61.69 -8.23
CA SER A 228 3.05 -60.52 -8.43
C SER A 228 2.50 -59.90 -7.14
N TYR A 229 2.76 -60.54 -5.98
CA TYR A 229 2.09 -60.28 -4.69
C TYR A 229 3.05 -60.13 -3.51
N TYR A 230 4.34 -60.44 -3.67
CA TYR A 230 5.32 -60.29 -2.62
C TYR A 230 5.95 -58.90 -2.69
N ALA A 231 5.82 -58.12 -1.62
CA ALA A 231 6.57 -56.87 -1.43
C ALA A 231 7.85 -57.15 -0.63
N ARG A 232 8.95 -56.46 -0.98
CA ARG A 232 10.20 -56.57 -0.21
C ARG A 232 10.07 -55.88 1.13
N ARG A 233 10.82 -56.40 2.08
CA ARG A 233 10.93 -55.84 3.43
C ARG A 233 12.32 -56.12 3.97
N VAL A 234 12.71 -55.33 4.95
CA VAL A 234 13.88 -55.61 5.77
C VAL A 234 13.47 -56.58 6.89
N ASN A 235 14.27 -57.61 7.13
CA ASN A 235 14.08 -58.59 8.18
C ASN A 235 14.59 -58.10 9.55
N THR A 236 14.30 -58.84 10.63
CA THR A 236 14.70 -58.49 12.00
C THR A 236 16.22 -58.44 12.23
N ASP A 237 17.01 -59.06 11.36
CA ASP A 237 18.48 -59.03 11.36
C ASP A 237 19.06 -58.01 10.34
N GLY A 238 18.20 -57.24 9.67
CA GLY A 238 18.59 -56.27 8.65
C GLY A 238 18.82 -56.87 7.25
N THR A 239 18.55 -58.16 7.03
CA THR A 239 18.67 -58.79 5.69
C THR A 239 17.43 -58.54 4.82
N LEU A 240 17.55 -58.83 3.52
CA LEU A 240 16.43 -58.75 2.58
C LEU A 240 15.46 -59.92 2.79
N HIS A 241 14.16 -59.61 2.86
CA HIS A 241 13.08 -60.59 2.92
C HIS A 241 11.89 -60.10 2.09
N TYR A 242 10.83 -60.90 2.01
CA TYR A 242 9.57 -60.53 1.38
C TYR A 242 8.36 -61.06 2.16
N ASN A 243 7.17 -60.52 1.92
CA ASN A 243 5.92 -61.08 2.46
C ASN A 243 4.74 -60.64 1.59
N ASN A 244 3.60 -61.32 1.74
CA ASN A 244 2.38 -61.00 1.00
C ASN A 244 2.03 -59.53 1.18
N ALA A 245 1.71 -58.84 0.09
CA ALA A 245 1.35 -57.44 0.12
C ALA A 245 0.19 -57.16 1.08
N CYS A 246 -0.78 -58.09 1.18
CA CYS A 246 -1.92 -58.01 2.10
C CYS A 246 -1.60 -58.27 3.57
N ASN A 247 -0.34 -58.55 3.95
CA ASN A 247 -0.01 -58.89 5.32
C ASN A 247 0.03 -57.65 6.24
N GLY A 248 -0.98 -57.52 7.10
CA GLY A 248 -1.07 -56.44 8.07
C GLY A 248 0.07 -56.37 9.10
N GLY A 249 0.85 -57.43 9.28
CA GLY A 249 1.92 -57.48 10.28
C GLY A 249 3.16 -56.65 9.92
N GLY A 250 3.30 -56.18 8.68
CA GLY A 250 4.49 -55.47 8.22
C GLY A 250 4.64 -54.06 8.81
N GLY A 251 5.84 -53.72 9.29
CA GLY A 251 6.12 -52.40 9.84
C GLY A 251 6.19 -51.31 8.76
N VAL A 252 5.66 -50.14 9.07
CA VAL A 252 5.71 -48.95 8.21
C VAL A 252 6.73 -47.98 8.78
N ARG A 253 7.76 -47.66 7.98
CA ARG A 253 8.85 -46.75 8.33
C ARG A 253 9.02 -45.68 7.24
N PRO A 254 8.12 -44.68 7.16
CA PRO A 254 8.10 -43.73 6.08
C PRO A 254 9.29 -42.77 6.11
N ALA A 255 9.68 -42.30 4.94
CA ALA A 255 10.70 -41.31 4.71
C ALA A 255 10.13 -40.10 3.96
N CYS A 256 10.81 -38.96 4.07
CA CYS A 256 10.49 -37.72 3.38
C CYS A 256 11.75 -36.91 3.10
N VAL A 257 11.62 -35.87 2.29
CA VAL A 257 12.68 -34.89 2.03
C VAL A 257 12.16 -33.50 2.35
N VAL A 258 12.95 -32.71 3.08
CA VAL A 258 12.62 -31.35 3.51
C VAL A 258 13.74 -30.37 3.20
N SER A 259 13.48 -29.06 3.29
CA SER A 259 14.53 -28.04 3.14
C SER A 259 15.63 -28.19 4.19
N SER A 260 16.88 -28.11 3.76
CA SER A 260 18.06 -28.05 4.65
C SER A 260 18.13 -26.77 5.49
N SER A 261 17.38 -25.74 5.11
CA SER A 261 17.36 -24.44 5.81
C SER A 261 16.48 -24.42 7.05
N ILE A 262 15.77 -25.51 7.36
CA ILE A 262 14.92 -25.60 8.55
C ILE A 262 15.78 -25.40 9.80
N LEU A 263 15.28 -24.63 10.77
CA LEU A 263 15.93 -24.46 12.05
C LEU A 263 15.54 -25.57 13.02
N VAL A 264 16.50 -25.96 13.85
CA VAL A 264 16.33 -26.92 14.93
C VAL A 264 16.93 -26.36 16.22
N SER A 265 16.51 -26.89 17.37
CA SER A 265 17.06 -26.54 18.68
C SER A 265 18.59 -26.71 18.72
N ASP A 266 19.23 -26.03 19.66
CA ASP A 266 20.69 -26.06 19.80
C ASP A 266 21.21 -27.33 20.47
N ALA A 267 20.38 -27.95 21.30
CA ALA A 267 20.59 -29.25 21.91
C ALA A 267 19.42 -30.20 21.62
N ALA A 268 19.69 -31.50 21.68
CA ALA A 268 18.66 -32.52 21.68
C ALA A 268 17.90 -32.51 23.02
N ASP A 269 16.61 -32.80 22.96
CA ASP A 269 15.74 -32.97 24.12
C ASP A 269 16.00 -34.33 24.81
N THR A 270 15.28 -34.62 25.90
CA THR A 270 15.36 -35.83 26.72
C THR A 270 15.12 -37.13 25.96
N ASP A 271 14.45 -37.08 24.81
CA ASP A 271 14.26 -38.22 23.88
C ASP A 271 15.39 -38.38 22.85
N GLY A 272 16.41 -37.51 22.93
CA GLY A 272 17.56 -37.48 22.04
C GLY A 272 17.27 -36.86 20.68
N ALA A 273 16.11 -36.20 20.49
CA ALA A 273 15.77 -35.50 19.25
C ALA A 273 15.92 -33.98 19.38
N TYR A 274 16.45 -33.36 18.33
CA TYR A 274 16.37 -31.90 18.17
C TYR A 274 14.95 -31.50 17.78
N THR A 275 14.45 -30.41 18.35
CA THR A 275 13.11 -29.91 18.02
C THR A 275 13.20 -28.97 16.84
N ILE A 276 12.40 -29.20 15.80
CA ILE A 276 12.24 -28.27 14.68
C ILE A 276 11.62 -26.98 15.23
N ILE A 277 12.23 -25.86 14.88
CA ILE A 277 11.81 -24.53 15.27
C ILE A 277 11.22 -23.86 14.02
N TRP A 278 9.97 -23.45 14.13
CA TRP A 278 9.29 -22.63 13.15
C TRP A 278 9.36 -21.19 13.63
N ASN A 279 9.95 -20.30 12.81
CA ASN A 279 10.06 -18.89 13.14
C ASN A 279 9.04 -18.09 12.32
N ALA A 280 8.20 -17.30 12.98
CA ALA A 280 7.36 -16.32 12.34
C ALA A 280 8.16 -15.05 12.06
N PRO A 281 7.83 -14.29 10.99
CA PRO A 281 8.34 -12.94 10.82
C PRO A 281 7.70 -11.98 11.84
N PRO A 282 8.37 -10.85 12.13
CA PRO A 282 7.78 -9.79 12.94
C PRO A 282 6.54 -9.22 12.25
N VAL A 283 5.60 -8.66 12.99
CA VAL A 283 4.38 -8.00 12.48
C VAL A 283 4.47 -6.52 12.77
N ILE A 284 4.26 -5.68 11.75
CA ILE A 284 4.27 -4.22 11.87
C ILE A 284 2.83 -3.72 11.77
N THR A 285 2.40 -2.95 12.77
CA THR A 285 1.10 -2.26 12.77
C THR A 285 1.32 -0.76 12.79
N THR A 286 0.56 -0.02 11.99
CA THR A 286 0.57 1.45 11.93
C THR A 286 -0.85 1.96 12.22
N ASP A 287 -0.97 3.21 12.68
CA ASP A 287 -2.27 3.82 12.98
C ASP A 287 -3.12 4.10 11.70
N GLY A 288 -2.49 4.03 10.52
CA GLY A 288 -3.15 4.10 9.22
C GLY A 288 -2.22 3.72 8.07
N GLU A 289 -2.79 3.48 6.89
CA GLU A 289 -2.03 3.20 5.65
C GLU A 289 -1.88 4.44 4.76
N ASN A 290 -2.76 5.43 4.93
CA ASN A 290 -2.71 6.73 4.26
C ASN A 290 -3.04 7.81 5.28
N LEU A 291 -2.12 8.76 5.47
CA LEU A 291 -2.24 9.86 6.43
C LEU A 291 -2.87 11.13 5.82
N GLY A 292 -3.25 11.06 4.54
CA GLY A 292 -3.86 12.14 3.78
C GLY A 292 -2.87 13.24 3.43
N ASP A 293 -3.39 14.44 3.27
CA ASP A 293 -2.59 15.61 2.91
C ASP A 293 -1.88 16.19 4.14
N LYS A 294 -0.63 16.63 3.95
CA LYS A 294 0.25 17.18 4.96
C LYS A 294 0.96 18.43 4.45
N ASN A 295 0.91 19.46 5.25
CA ASN A 295 1.59 20.75 5.08
C ASN A 295 2.36 21.16 6.36
N ALA A 296 1.90 20.70 7.52
CA ALA A 296 2.55 20.87 8.82
C ALA A 296 3.34 19.62 9.29
N PRO A 297 4.26 19.78 10.27
CA PRO A 297 4.93 18.66 10.93
C PRO A 297 3.94 17.64 11.49
N PHE A 298 4.29 16.35 11.42
CA PHE A 298 3.45 15.27 11.93
C PHE A 298 4.30 14.09 12.38
N ASP A 299 3.67 13.23 13.18
CA ASP A 299 4.28 12.01 13.70
C ASP A 299 3.57 10.78 13.09
N ILE A 300 4.32 9.70 12.92
CA ILE A 300 3.78 8.41 12.50
C ILE A 300 4.05 7.40 13.61
N GLU A 301 2.98 6.87 14.18
CA GLU A 301 3.07 5.85 15.22
C GLU A 301 2.97 4.45 14.62
N TYR A 302 3.83 3.55 15.11
CA TYR A 302 3.86 2.15 14.72
C TYR A 302 4.23 1.25 15.89
N THR A 303 3.83 -0.01 15.82
CA THR A 303 4.17 -1.04 16.79
C THR A 303 4.70 -2.26 16.05
N ILE A 304 5.70 -2.91 16.63
CA ILE A 304 6.25 -4.16 16.10
C ILE A 304 6.09 -5.24 17.15
N THR A 305 5.50 -6.36 16.77
CA THR A 305 5.36 -7.56 17.60
C THR A 305 6.00 -8.74 16.91
N ASP A 306 6.39 -9.75 17.67
CA ASP A 306 6.89 -11.02 17.13
C ASP A 306 6.28 -12.16 17.96
N THR A 307 5.71 -13.17 17.29
CA THR A 307 4.94 -14.21 18.00
C THR A 307 5.86 -15.15 18.77
N ASP A 308 7.10 -15.31 18.30
CA ASP A 308 8.10 -16.20 18.89
C ASP A 308 8.96 -15.45 19.93
N ASN A 309 8.69 -14.16 20.14
CA ASN A 309 9.41 -13.24 21.01
C ASN A 309 10.89 -13.07 20.62
N ASP A 310 11.16 -13.09 19.32
CA ASP A 310 12.50 -12.86 18.82
C ASP A 310 12.96 -11.41 18.99
N SER A 311 14.27 -11.21 19.08
CA SER A 311 14.84 -9.87 19.00
C SER A 311 14.68 -9.34 17.58
N VAL A 312 14.17 -8.11 17.45
CA VAL A 312 13.90 -7.49 16.15
C VAL A 312 14.69 -6.20 15.99
N THR A 313 15.19 -5.98 14.79
CA THR A 313 15.75 -4.70 14.34
C THR A 313 14.77 -4.04 13.37
N ALA A 314 14.73 -2.71 13.34
CA ALA A 314 13.87 -1.97 12.41
C ALA A 314 14.58 -0.82 11.73
N THR A 315 14.14 -0.52 10.52
CA THR A 315 14.56 0.67 9.74
C THR A 315 13.33 1.33 9.16
N VAL A 316 13.25 2.64 9.29
CA VAL A 316 12.21 3.47 8.70
C VAL A 316 12.82 4.37 7.65
N LYS A 317 12.24 4.35 6.44
CA LYS A 317 12.62 5.23 5.34
C LYS A 317 11.49 6.17 4.97
N LEU A 318 11.79 7.43 4.73
CA LEU A 318 10.92 8.37 4.03
C LEU A 318 11.40 8.43 2.58
N ASP A 319 10.55 7.95 1.66
CA ASP A 319 10.90 7.59 0.30
C ASP A 319 12.14 6.66 0.30
N GLU A 320 13.28 7.12 -0.19
CA GLU A 320 14.52 6.34 -0.22
C GLU A 320 15.45 6.60 0.98
N GLU A 321 15.21 7.69 1.74
CA GLU A 321 16.08 8.16 2.81
C GLU A 321 15.74 7.49 4.15
N THR A 322 16.73 6.90 4.80
CA THR A 322 16.57 6.38 6.16
C THR A 322 16.42 7.51 7.16
N VAL A 323 15.28 7.55 7.86
CA VAL A 323 14.96 8.56 8.88
C VAL A 323 15.02 8.02 10.31
N GLN A 324 15.01 6.68 10.48
CA GLN A 324 15.17 6.04 11.78
C GLN A 324 15.74 4.63 11.62
N THR A 325 16.65 4.24 12.52
CA THR A 325 17.10 2.85 12.70
C THR A 325 16.98 2.51 14.18
N ILE A 326 16.51 1.30 14.47
CA ILE A 326 16.37 0.79 15.83
C ILE A 326 17.01 -0.60 15.87
N ASP A 327 18.14 -0.70 16.55
CA ASP A 327 18.92 -1.94 16.61
C ASP A 327 18.29 -2.99 17.52
N GLN A 328 17.40 -2.59 18.44
CA GLN A 328 16.70 -3.46 19.38
C GLN A 328 15.29 -2.93 19.64
N ILE A 329 14.30 -3.61 19.06
CA ILE A 329 12.89 -3.34 19.28
C ILE A 329 12.42 -3.98 20.59
N VAL A 330 11.72 -3.19 21.40
CA VAL A 330 10.90 -3.65 22.50
C VAL A 330 9.55 -4.04 21.91
N LEU A 331 9.27 -5.34 21.83
CA LEU A 331 8.06 -5.86 21.19
C LEU A 331 6.79 -5.30 21.86
N GLY A 332 5.81 -4.92 21.05
CA GLY A 332 4.55 -4.32 21.49
C GLY A 332 4.65 -2.87 21.96
N HIS A 333 5.84 -2.27 22.01
CA HIS A 333 6.01 -0.86 22.31
C HIS A 333 5.61 0.00 21.10
N LYS A 334 4.94 1.12 21.37
CA LYS A 334 4.57 2.11 20.36
C LYS A 334 5.76 3.04 20.09
N TYR A 335 6.29 2.98 18.88
CA TYR A 335 7.33 3.85 18.36
C TYR A 335 6.73 4.98 17.53
N SER A 336 7.45 6.10 17.44
CA SER A 336 7.05 7.24 16.63
C SER A 336 8.20 7.74 15.75
N VAL A 337 7.87 8.10 14.50
CA VAL A 337 8.76 8.82 13.58
C VAL A 337 8.21 10.22 13.39
N LYS A 338 9.01 11.23 13.77
CA LYS A 338 8.67 12.63 13.62
C LYS A 338 9.16 13.20 12.29
N ILE A 339 8.24 13.70 11.48
CA ILE A 339 8.54 14.50 10.29
C ILE A 339 8.53 15.97 10.70
N SER A 340 9.73 16.56 10.80
CA SER A 340 9.91 17.95 11.23
C SER A 340 9.46 18.97 10.18
N ALA A 341 9.29 20.23 10.59
CA ALA A 341 8.97 21.34 9.68
C ALA A 341 10.02 21.49 8.57
N THR A 342 11.30 21.38 8.92
CA THR A 342 12.40 21.42 7.95
C THR A 342 12.29 20.27 6.96
N LYS A 343 11.97 19.06 7.44
CA LYS A 343 11.87 17.89 6.57
C LYS A 343 10.70 18.01 5.61
N ILE A 344 9.50 18.33 6.10
CA ILE A 344 8.31 18.43 5.25
C ILE A 344 8.40 19.56 4.21
N ASN A 345 9.09 20.65 4.52
CA ASN A 345 9.35 21.74 3.58
C ASN A 345 10.43 21.41 2.55
N SER A 346 11.28 20.39 2.80
CA SER A 346 12.27 19.92 1.83
C SER A 346 11.71 18.94 0.81
N LEU A 347 10.50 18.41 1.05
CA LEU A 347 9.84 17.46 0.17
C LEU A 347 9.22 18.19 -1.03
N ALA A 348 9.20 17.52 -2.18
CA ALA A 348 8.45 17.98 -3.33
C ALA A 348 6.93 17.96 -3.04
N GLN A 349 6.14 18.66 -3.84
CA GLN A 349 4.69 18.51 -3.77
C GLN A 349 4.26 17.15 -4.35
N GLY A 350 3.20 16.55 -3.80
CA GLY A 350 2.66 15.27 -4.26
C GLY A 350 2.83 14.13 -3.27
N GLN A 351 2.68 12.89 -3.74
CA GLN A 351 2.66 11.71 -2.88
C GLN A 351 4.06 11.33 -2.39
N HIS A 352 4.15 11.01 -1.10
CA HIS A 352 5.33 10.50 -0.41
C HIS A 352 5.00 9.20 0.33
N THR A 353 6.04 8.41 0.59
CA THR A 353 5.92 7.10 1.23
C THR A 353 6.82 7.00 2.46
N LEU A 354 6.35 6.37 3.51
CA LEU A 354 7.15 5.97 4.65
C LEU A 354 7.13 4.45 4.78
N THR A 355 8.29 3.83 4.68
CA THR A 355 8.44 2.37 4.67
C THR A 355 9.16 1.92 5.94
N ILE A 356 8.46 1.15 6.77
CA ILE A 356 8.99 0.51 7.97
C ILE A 356 9.37 -0.91 7.59
N SER A 357 10.61 -1.31 7.83
CA SER A 357 11.09 -2.67 7.63
C SER A 357 11.61 -3.23 8.95
N ALA A 358 11.18 -4.44 9.30
CA ALA A 358 11.56 -5.14 10.52
C ALA A 358 12.19 -6.48 10.17
N VAL A 359 13.25 -6.86 10.89
CA VAL A 359 13.99 -8.10 10.69
C VAL A 359 14.26 -8.75 12.04
N ASP A 360 13.83 -10.00 12.22
CA ASP A 360 14.14 -10.78 13.41
C ASP A 360 15.58 -11.33 13.39
N THR A 361 16.01 -11.94 14.51
CA THR A 361 17.33 -12.57 14.63
C THR A 361 17.58 -13.75 13.71
N TYR A 362 16.53 -14.33 13.11
CA TYR A 362 16.61 -15.45 12.17
C TYR A 362 16.53 -15.01 10.71
N GLY A 363 16.42 -13.71 10.47
CA GLY A 363 16.44 -13.09 9.16
C GLY A 363 15.07 -13.03 8.46
N ASN A 364 13.96 -13.39 9.12
CA ASN A 364 12.64 -13.17 8.52
C ASN A 364 12.30 -11.69 8.59
N ARG A 365 11.54 -11.23 7.58
CA ARG A 365 11.35 -9.81 7.30
C ARG A 365 9.89 -9.49 7.16
N SER A 366 9.54 -8.30 7.64
CA SER A 366 8.26 -7.66 7.33
C SER A 366 8.49 -6.23 6.92
N THR A 367 7.60 -5.75 6.06
CA THR A 367 7.61 -4.37 5.58
C THR A 367 6.19 -3.83 5.61
N LYS A 368 6.04 -2.58 6.06
CA LYS A 368 4.78 -1.83 6.02
C LYS A 368 5.04 -0.46 5.41
N THR A 369 4.19 -0.08 4.46
CA THR A 369 4.26 1.23 3.80
C THR A 369 3.05 2.06 4.22
N VAL A 370 3.31 3.33 4.54
CA VAL A 370 2.33 4.36 4.85
C VAL A 370 2.50 5.47 3.82
N THR A 371 1.42 6.05 3.32
CA THR A 371 1.47 7.14 2.34
C THR A 371 0.92 8.45 2.89
N PHE A 372 1.34 9.58 2.33
CA PHE A 372 0.75 10.90 2.54
C PHE A 372 1.02 11.77 1.30
N ASN A 373 0.27 12.85 1.12
CA ASN A 373 0.58 13.85 0.09
C ASN A 373 1.14 15.12 0.74
N ARG A 374 2.24 15.65 0.24
CA ARG A 374 2.67 17.01 0.53
C ARG A 374 1.83 17.98 -0.32
N ILE A 375 1.15 18.91 0.33
CA ILE A 375 0.35 19.99 -0.28
C ILE A 375 0.80 21.34 0.26
N THR A 376 0.57 22.45 -0.45
CA THR A 376 0.85 23.81 0.05
C THR A 376 -0.10 24.24 1.17
N SER A 377 0.33 25.16 2.04
CA SER A 377 -0.57 25.79 3.02
C SER A 377 -1.54 26.77 2.33
N SER A 378 -2.75 26.90 2.87
CA SER A 378 -3.79 27.78 2.29
C SER A 378 -3.62 29.22 2.74
N ILE A 379 -3.90 30.17 1.84
CA ILE A 379 -3.87 31.63 2.09
C ILE A 379 -5.29 32.20 1.95
N ALA A 380 -5.61 33.20 2.77
CA ALA A 380 -6.82 33.99 2.65
C ALA A 380 -6.51 35.49 2.61
N ILE A 381 -7.28 36.23 1.80
CA ILE A 381 -7.37 37.69 1.82
C ILE A 381 -8.73 38.05 2.39
N SER A 382 -8.79 38.94 3.38
CA SER A 382 -10.06 39.32 4.01
C SER A 382 -10.96 40.11 3.05
N GLY A 383 -12.27 39.99 3.24
CA GLY A 383 -13.28 40.65 2.41
C GLY A 383 -13.71 39.76 1.25
N THR A 384 -14.46 40.34 0.32
CA THR A 384 -14.91 39.67 -0.90
C THR A 384 -14.60 40.55 -2.10
N ASP A 385 -14.70 39.96 -3.29
CA ASP A 385 -14.74 40.73 -4.52
C ASP A 385 -15.94 41.70 -4.49
N SER A 386 -15.74 42.91 -4.99
CA SER A 386 -16.74 43.97 -4.88
C SER A 386 -16.57 45.02 -5.97
N ASP A 387 -17.68 45.59 -6.42
CA ASP A 387 -17.69 46.86 -7.14
C ASP A 387 -18.01 47.99 -6.14
N ILE A 388 -17.08 48.92 -5.98
CA ILE A 388 -17.22 50.07 -5.07
C ILE A 388 -17.83 51.30 -5.75
N GLY A 389 -18.30 51.13 -7.00
CA GLY A 389 -19.07 52.08 -7.78
C GLY A 389 -18.23 53.22 -8.35
N ASN A 390 -18.91 54.33 -8.61
CA ASN A 390 -18.31 55.50 -9.21
C ASN A 390 -17.34 56.22 -8.26
N LYS A 391 -16.23 56.72 -8.79
CA LYS A 391 -15.21 57.52 -8.09
C LYS A 391 -14.80 58.70 -8.95
N TRP A 392 -14.58 59.86 -8.32
CA TRP A 392 -14.01 61.05 -8.97
C TRP A 392 -12.87 61.66 -8.15
N LYS A 393 -12.52 61.01 -7.03
CA LYS A 393 -11.40 61.36 -6.15
C LYS A 393 -10.77 60.07 -5.59
N PRO A 394 -9.52 60.12 -5.09
CA PRO A 394 -8.87 58.98 -4.46
C PRO A 394 -9.72 58.36 -3.33
N PHE A 395 -9.54 57.05 -3.12
CA PHE A 395 -10.21 56.26 -2.09
C PHE A 395 -9.22 55.26 -1.48
N GLU A 396 -9.56 54.76 -0.29
CA GLU A 396 -8.77 53.77 0.44
C GLU A 396 -9.49 52.42 0.45
N VAL A 397 -8.72 51.33 0.32
CA VAL A 397 -9.18 49.96 0.54
C VAL A 397 -8.35 49.35 1.67
N THR A 398 -9.02 48.77 2.67
CA THR A 398 -8.35 47.99 3.71
C THR A 398 -8.58 46.49 3.53
N TYR A 399 -7.55 45.69 3.73
CA TYR A 399 -7.63 44.23 3.73
C TYR A 399 -6.57 43.62 4.67
N GLN A 400 -6.68 42.33 4.95
CA GLN A 400 -5.75 41.55 5.74
C GLN A 400 -5.38 40.28 4.96
N VAL A 401 -4.20 39.73 5.22
CA VAL A 401 -3.79 38.43 4.70
C VAL A 401 -3.53 37.46 5.84
N ASN A 402 -3.82 36.18 5.65
CA ASN A 402 -3.53 35.16 6.63
C ASN A 402 -3.22 33.83 5.95
N ASP A 403 -2.15 33.17 6.39
CA ASP A 403 -1.82 31.80 6.02
C ASP A 403 -2.19 30.87 7.18
N SER A 404 -2.75 29.69 6.87
CA SER A 404 -3.21 28.74 7.89
C SER A 404 -2.11 28.23 8.82
N GLU A 405 -0.84 28.33 8.43
CA GLU A 405 0.34 27.88 9.17
C GLU A 405 1.32 29.02 9.48
N PHE A 406 0.88 30.27 9.32
CA PHE A 406 1.70 31.47 9.55
C PHE A 406 2.99 31.51 8.71
N LYS A 407 2.96 30.94 7.49
CA LYS A 407 4.05 31.11 6.51
C LYS A 407 4.17 32.56 6.07
N SER A 408 5.36 33.02 5.68
CA SER A 408 5.54 34.39 5.16
C SER A 408 4.72 34.58 3.89
N ILE A 409 4.12 35.77 3.73
CA ILE A 409 3.26 36.13 2.60
C ILE A 409 3.83 37.38 1.94
N ASP A 410 3.99 37.35 0.62
CA ASP A 410 4.25 38.53 -0.20
C ASP A 410 2.96 38.95 -0.90
N ILE A 411 2.73 40.27 -1.00
CA ILE A 411 1.55 40.83 -1.66
C ILE A 411 1.99 41.68 -2.85
N THR A 412 1.28 41.57 -3.95
CA THR A 412 1.38 42.46 -5.10
C THR A 412 0.02 43.03 -5.45
N GLU A 413 -0.06 44.35 -5.57
CA GLU A 413 -1.26 45.12 -5.90
C GLU A 413 -1.13 45.66 -7.33
N TYR A 414 -2.21 45.51 -8.10
CA TYR A 414 -2.28 45.94 -9.51
C TYR A 414 -3.48 46.88 -9.73
N ILE A 415 -3.32 47.84 -10.63
CA ILE A 415 -4.44 48.57 -11.25
C ILE A 415 -4.42 48.27 -12.73
N ASP A 416 -5.52 47.73 -13.26
CA ASP A 416 -5.65 47.32 -14.68
C ASP A 416 -4.44 46.52 -15.17
N ASP A 417 -4.11 45.47 -14.41
CA ASP A 417 -2.98 44.56 -14.65
C ASP A 417 -1.58 45.20 -14.57
N THR A 418 -1.48 46.48 -14.24
CA THR A 418 -0.22 47.17 -13.99
C THR A 418 0.13 47.12 -12.52
N GLU A 419 1.30 46.57 -12.17
CA GLU A 419 1.78 46.53 -10.78
C GLU A 419 1.99 47.95 -10.25
N VAL A 420 1.38 48.25 -9.11
CA VAL A 420 1.48 49.56 -8.45
C VAL A 420 2.19 49.49 -7.09
N ARG A 421 2.20 48.33 -6.43
CA ARG A 421 2.86 48.15 -5.14
C ARG A 421 3.12 46.68 -4.83
N THR A 422 4.26 46.41 -4.18
CA THR A 422 4.61 45.11 -3.61
C THR A 422 4.97 45.26 -2.13
N ILE A 423 4.53 44.32 -1.30
CA ILE A 423 4.81 44.23 0.14
C ILE A 423 5.42 42.85 0.40
N SER A 424 6.71 42.79 0.70
CA SER A 424 7.37 41.56 1.14
C SER A 424 7.13 41.31 2.62
N GLU A 425 6.99 40.04 3.01
CA GLU A 425 6.75 39.62 4.40
C GLU A 425 5.59 40.39 5.06
N ALA A 426 4.45 40.45 4.36
CA ALA A 426 3.27 41.17 4.79
C ALA A 426 2.79 40.74 6.18
N PRO A 427 2.38 41.69 7.03
CA PRO A 427 1.93 41.40 8.39
C PRO A 427 0.60 40.64 8.35
N GLN A 428 0.59 39.43 8.92
CA GLN A 428 -0.59 38.58 8.92
C GLN A 428 -1.60 39.01 9.96
N SER A 429 -2.89 38.87 9.63
CA SER A 429 -4.03 39.26 10.49
C SER A 429 -3.97 40.74 10.95
N GLN A 430 -3.30 41.60 10.19
CA GLN A 430 -3.23 43.04 10.42
C GLN A 430 -3.82 43.79 9.23
N ASN A 431 -4.40 44.96 9.51
CA ASN A 431 -4.96 45.83 8.48
C ASN A 431 -3.84 46.41 7.60
N ILE A 432 -3.94 46.14 6.31
CA ILE A 432 -3.12 46.73 5.25
C ILE A 432 -4.03 47.68 4.47
N ALA A 433 -3.62 48.94 4.37
CA ALA A 433 -4.31 49.95 3.58
C ALA A 433 -3.63 50.10 2.21
N PHE A 434 -4.46 50.11 1.17
CA PHE A 434 -4.10 50.51 -0.18
C PHE A 434 -4.54 51.95 -0.41
N ASP A 435 -3.57 52.80 -0.76
CA ASP A 435 -3.79 54.18 -1.17
C ASP A 435 -3.46 54.32 -2.65
N LEU A 436 -4.45 54.71 -3.46
CA LEU A 436 -4.30 54.83 -4.91
C LEU A 436 -3.69 56.20 -5.28
N SER A 437 -2.41 56.38 -4.97
CA SER A 437 -1.69 57.64 -5.27
C SER A 437 -1.63 57.98 -6.77
N GLY A 438 -1.84 57.00 -7.65
CA GLY A 438 -1.92 57.17 -9.10
C GLY A 438 -3.32 57.46 -9.65
N PHE A 439 -4.32 57.72 -8.81
CA PHE A 439 -5.73 57.86 -9.23
C PHE A 439 -5.92 58.87 -10.38
N ASP A 440 -5.22 60.00 -10.34
CA ASP A 440 -5.34 61.06 -11.34
C ASP A 440 -4.84 60.64 -12.74
N LEU A 441 -3.98 59.61 -12.83
CA LEU A 441 -3.44 59.10 -14.09
C LEU A 441 -4.37 58.12 -14.82
N LEU A 442 -5.40 57.62 -14.14
CA LEU A 442 -6.38 56.70 -14.73
C LEU A 442 -7.28 57.41 -15.74
N GLU A 443 -7.78 56.69 -16.73
CA GLU A 443 -8.68 57.26 -17.74
C GLU A 443 -10.08 57.57 -17.14
N ASP A 444 -10.61 58.76 -17.42
CA ASP A 444 -11.97 59.10 -16.99
C ASP A 444 -13.03 58.38 -17.84
N GLU A 445 -14.22 58.21 -17.26
CA GLU A 445 -15.38 57.54 -17.84
C GLU A 445 -15.16 56.05 -18.17
N GLN A 446 -14.21 55.40 -17.48
CA GLN A 446 -13.89 53.99 -17.64
C GLN A 446 -13.95 53.20 -16.33
N ALA A 447 -14.18 51.89 -16.48
CA ALA A 447 -14.08 50.93 -15.40
C ALA A 447 -12.62 50.52 -15.20
N HIS A 448 -12.21 50.47 -13.94
CA HIS A 448 -10.88 50.08 -13.49
C HIS A 448 -10.98 48.98 -12.45
N ARG A 449 -9.91 48.21 -12.30
CA ARG A 449 -9.83 47.11 -11.33
C ARG A 449 -8.57 47.18 -10.49
N LEU A 450 -8.75 47.17 -9.17
CA LEU A 450 -7.70 46.83 -8.21
C LEU A 450 -7.65 45.31 -8.02
N THR A 451 -6.50 44.70 -8.29
CA THR A 451 -6.22 43.29 -7.99
C THR A 451 -5.22 43.20 -6.86
N ILE A 452 -5.58 42.53 -5.77
CA ILE A 452 -4.66 42.19 -4.67
C ILE A 452 -4.31 40.72 -4.82
N LYS A 453 -3.03 40.42 -5.05
CA LYS A 453 -2.48 39.06 -5.13
C LYS A 453 -1.62 38.80 -3.90
N ALA A 454 -1.90 37.75 -3.14
CA ALA A 454 -1.07 37.30 -2.02
C ALA A 454 -0.45 35.93 -2.33
N VAL A 455 0.85 35.75 -2.05
CA VAL A 455 1.60 34.51 -2.29
C VAL A 455 2.39 34.14 -1.05
N ASN A 456 2.29 32.91 -0.56
CA ASN A 456 3.06 32.46 0.60
C ASN A 456 4.40 31.84 0.19
N SER A 457 5.27 31.57 1.16
CA SER A 457 6.57 30.93 0.93
C SER A 457 6.50 29.54 0.29
N ASP A 458 5.34 28.87 0.36
CA ASP A 458 5.08 27.57 -0.24
C ASP A 458 4.55 27.69 -1.70
N GLY A 459 4.31 28.92 -2.18
CA GLY A 459 3.83 29.24 -3.52
C GLY A 459 2.31 29.15 -3.70
N ALA A 460 1.52 29.00 -2.63
CA ALA A 460 0.08 29.14 -2.74
C ALA A 460 -0.29 30.60 -3.07
N GLU A 461 -1.39 30.81 -3.78
CA GLU A 461 -1.83 32.13 -4.20
C GLU A 461 -3.28 32.39 -3.76
N ALA A 462 -3.58 33.64 -3.43
CA ALA A 462 -4.94 34.14 -3.23
C ALA A 462 -5.12 35.48 -3.95
N TYR A 463 -6.33 35.74 -4.42
CA TYR A 463 -6.68 36.95 -5.17
C TYR A 463 -7.92 37.61 -4.58
N ARG A 464 -7.97 38.95 -4.64
CA ARG A 464 -9.17 39.75 -4.38
C ARG A 464 -9.27 40.85 -5.44
N TYR A 465 -10.47 41.04 -5.98
CA TYR A 465 -10.75 41.99 -7.06
C TYR A 465 -11.72 43.07 -6.62
N ILE A 466 -11.36 44.33 -6.87
CA ILE A 466 -12.18 45.49 -6.51
C ILE A 466 -12.36 46.37 -7.75
N ASP A 467 -13.57 46.39 -8.27
CA ASP A 467 -13.95 47.17 -9.45
C ASP A 467 -14.44 48.57 -9.05
N PHE A 468 -14.15 49.57 -9.87
CA PHE A 468 -14.70 50.93 -9.73
C PHE A 468 -14.76 51.61 -11.09
N THR A 469 -15.61 52.63 -11.23
CA THR A 469 -15.64 53.47 -12.45
C THR A 469 -15.10 54.86 -12.12
N LYS A 470 -14.04 55.30 -12.81
CA LYS A 470 -13.57 56.68 -12.68
C LYS A 470 -14.45 57.59 -13.53
N LEU A 471 -14.98 58.65 -12.94
CA LEU A 471 -15.80 59.64 -13.63
C LEU A 471 -15.13 61.02 -13.51
N TYR A 472 -15.40 61.88 -14.49
CA TYR A 472 -14.98 63.28 -14.43
C TYR A 472 -15.45 63.95 -13.14
N ARG A 473 -14.59 64.80 -12.57
CA ARG A 473 -14.94 65.64 -11.42
C ARG A 473 -15.92 66.76 -11.78
N GLU A 474 -15.84 67.28 -13.00
CA GLU A 474 -16.61 68.44 -13.45
C GLU A 474 -17.18 68.26 -14.85
N LEU A 475 -18.31 68.90 -15.09
CA LEU A 475 -18.88 69.12 -16.41
C LEU A 475 -18.71 70.60 -16.74
N SER A 476 -17.99 70.91 -17.82
CA SER A 476 -17.78 72.27 -18.30
C SER A 476 -18.14 72.38 -19.77
N PHE A 477 -18.91 73.41 -20.13
CA PHE A 477 -19.25 73.70 -21.51
C PHE A 477 -19.50 75.19 -21.74
N GLU A 478 -19.38 75.60 -22.99
CA GLU A 478 -19.64 76.95 -23.47
C GLU A 478 -20.76 76.92 -24.50
N ILE A 479 -21.70 77.86 -24.39
CA ILE A 479 -22.78 78.01 -25.37
C ILE A 479 -22.20 78.70 -26.60
N LYS A 480 -22.69 78.35 -27.79
CA LYS A 480 -22.36 79.08 -29.01
C LYS A 480 -22.76 80.56 -28.86
N PRO A 481 -21.87 81.51 -29.20
CA PRO A 481 -22.17 82.94 -29.15
C PRO A 481 -23.41 83.33 -29.98
N VAL A 482 -24.15 84.31 -29.47
CA VAL A 482 -25.28 84.96 -30.16
C VAL A 482 -24.89 86.39 -30.48
N GLU A 483 -24.95 86.75 -31.76
CA GLU A 483 -24.64 88.09 -32.26
C GLU A 483 -25.72 89.11 -31.91
N THR A 484 -25.29 90.32 -31.56
CA THR A 484 -26.14 91.45 -31.20
C THR A 484 -25.77 92.68 -32.03
N ASP A 485 -26.74 93.56 -32.25
CA ASP A 485 -26.57 94.81 -33.01
C ASP A 485 -25.91 95.93 -32.18
N ALA A 486 -25.91 95.80 -30.85
CA ALA A 486 -25.23 96.67 -29.90
C ALA A 486 -24.68 95.85 -28.71
N PRO A 487 -23.78 96.43 -27.88
CA PRO A 487 -23.35 95.79 -26.65
C PRO A 487 -24.52 95.53 -25.69
N ALA A 488 -24.70 94.27 -25.29
CA ALA A 488 -25.66 93.93 -24.25
C ALA A 488 -25.25 94.59 -22.92
N GLY A 489 -26.18 95.28 -22.28
CA GLY A 489 -25.98 95.92 -20.98
C GLY A 489 -26.28 94.99 -19.80
N LYS A 490 -27.11 93.96 -20.01
CA LYS A 490 -27.40 92.93 -18.99
C LYS A 490 -27.82 91.60 -19.60
N ILE A 491 -27.68 90.53 -18.82
CA ILE A 491 -28.13 89.17 -19.15
C ILE A 491 -28.83 88.53 -17.94
N MET A 492 -29.90 87.79 -18.17
CA MET A 492 -30.57 86.96 -17.15
C MET A 492 -30.55 85.50 -17.61
N LEU A 493 -30.15 84.60 -16.71
CA LEU A 493 -29.98 83.17 -17.01
C LEU A 493 -30.90 82.30 -16.15
N ASN A 494 -31.35 81.19 -16.73
CA ASN A 494 -32.02 80.10 -16.06
C ASN A 494 -31.38 78.78 -16.51
N ILE A 495 -30.86 78.01 -15.56
CA ILE A 495 -30.13 76.76 -15.80
C ILE A 495 -30.78 75.69 -14.94
N ASP A 496 -31.25 74.63 -15.58
CA ASP A 496 -31.73 73.43 -14.92
C ASP A 496 -30.62 72.38 -14.94
N TYR A 497 -30.15 71.98 -13.77
CA TYR A 497 -29.05 71.05 -13.59
C TYR A 497 -29.31 70.14 -12.38
N ASP A 498 -28.68 68.98 -12.38
CA ASP A 498 -28.78 68.04 -11.27
C ASP A 498 -28.16 68.63 -10.01
N LYS A 499 -28.94 68.67 -8.94
CA LYS A 499 -28.54 69.20 -7.63
C LYS A 499 -28.14 68.09 -6.64
N THR A 500 -28.14 66.83 -7.08
CA THR A 500 -27.79 65.68 -6.25
C THR A 500 -26.35 65.81 -5.73
N GLY A 501 -26.19 65.75 -4.40
CA GLY A 501 -24.91 65.94 -3.74
C GLY A 501 -24.36 67.37 -3.76
N ASN A 502 -25.25 68.36 -3.94
CA ASN A 502 -24.97 69.79 -3.86
C ASN A 502 -23.72 70.20 -4.67
N PRO A 503 -23.71 69.96 -6.00
CA PRO A 503 -22.57 70.35 -6.83
C PRO A 503 -22.45 71.88 -6.86
N ASP A 504 -21.21 72.35 -6.97
CA ASP A 504 -20.91 73.76 -7.12
C ASP A 504 -21.12 74.16 -8.58
N ILE A 505 -21.89 75.24 -8.81
CA ILE A 505 -22.08 75.81 -10.14
C ILE A 505 -21.34 77.14 -10.27
N MET A 506 -20.56 77.26 -11.33
CA MET A 506 -19.98 78.50 -11.82
C MET A 506 -20.69 78.88 -13.13
N VAL A 507 -21.21 80.10 -13.19
CA VAL A 507 -21.82 80.67 -14.39
C VAL A 507 -21.02 81.90 -14.77
N GLU A 508 -20.44 81.86 -15.95
CA GLU A 508 -19.69 82.96 -16.55
C GLU A 508 -20.42 83.46 -17.80
N VAL A 509 -20.42 84.76 -18.00
CA VAL A 509 -21.08 85.42 -19.14
C VAL A 509 -20.13 86.40 -19.79
N THR A 510 -20.34 86.66 -21.07
CA THR A 510 -19.59 87.69 -21.81
C THR A 510 -20.54 88.48 -22.71
N ASN A 511 -20.25 89.76 -22.92
CA ASN A 511 -20.88 90.62 -23.93
C ASN A 511 -19.95 90.92 -25.12
N CYS A 512 -18.76 90.32 -25.14
CA CYS A 512 -17.74 90.49 -26.16
C CYS A 512 -17.30 89.15 -26.76
N ALA A 513 -18.26 88.25 -27.00
CA ALA A 513 -18.00 86.86 -27.44
C ALA A 513 -17.28 86.72 -28.80
N TYR A 514 -17.19 87.81 -29.58
CA TYR A 514 -16.48 87.86 -30.86
C TYR A 514 -15.14 88.61 -30.79
N ASN A 515 -14.74 89.11 -29.63
CA ASN A 515 -13.40 89.67 -29.44
C ASN A 515 -12.33 88.59 -29.65
N ALA A 516 -11.15 89.02 -30.09
CA ALA A 516 -9.95 88.18 -30.15
C ALA A 516 -9.59 87.64 -28.75
N GLU A 517 -9.79 88.46 -27.72
CA GLU A 517 -9.72 88.05 -26.31
C GLU A 517 -11.08 88.26 -25.65
N VAL A 518 -11.77 87.16 -25.36
CA VAL A 518 -13.11 87.18 -24.74
C VAL A 518 -12.98 87.43 -23.23
N ILE A 519 -13.63 88.48 -22.75
CA ILE A 519 -13.71 88.81 -21.32
C ILE A 519 -14.90 88.07 -20.72
N TRP A 520 -14.61 87.10 -19.84
CA TRP A 520 -15.61 86.36 -19.08
C TRP A 520 -15.84 87.00 -17.71
N GLU A 521 -17.10 87.24 -17.39
CA GLU A 521 -17.54 87.83 -16.13
C GLU A 521 -18.32 86.81 -15.29
N ASN A 522 -18.05 86.75 -13.99
CA ASN A 522 -18.69 85.80 -13.08
C ASN A 522 -20.12 86.25 -12.70
N ALA A 523 -21.13 85.60 -13.30
CA ALA A 523 -22.54 85.85 -13.04
C ALA A 523 -23.17 84.86 -12.04
N THR A 524 -22.37 84.06 -11.33
CA THR A 524 -22.86 82.98 -10.46
C THR A 524 -23.83 83.45 -9.38
N GLU A 525 -23.51 84.53 -8.67
CA GLU A 525 -24.38 85.08 -7.63
C GLU A 525 -25.64 85.71 -8.21
N ALA A 526 -25.56 86.36 -9.37
CA ALA A 526 -26.74 86.86 -10.07
C ALA A 526 -27.68 85.72 -10.47
N PHE A 527 -27.14 84.63 -11.03
CA PHE A 527 -27.87 83.41 -11.36
C PHE A 527 -28.52 82.78 -10.12
N LYS A 528 -27.77 82.53 -9.04
CA LYS A 528 -28.28 81.94 -7.80
C LYS A 528 -29.41 82.79 -7.18
N ASN A 529 -29.30 84.11 -7.27
CA ASN A 529 -30.29 85.06 -6.75
C ASN A 529 -31.42 85.38 -7.76
N LYS A 530 -31.44 84.76 -8.93
CA LYS A 530 -32.41 85.00 -10.02
C LYS A 530 -32.50 86.47 -10.44
N LYS A 531 -31.36 87.15 -10.53
CA LYS A 531 -31.22 88.56 -10.96
C LYS A 531 -30.55 88.64 -12.32
N ALA A 532 -30.79 89.74 -13.03
CA ALA A 532 -29.98 90.08 -14.20
C ALA A 532 -28.56 90.41 -13.74
N TYR A 533 -27.56 89.88 -14.44
CA TYR A 533 -26.18 90.30 -14.35
C TYR A 533 -25.98 91.51 -15.26
N HIS A 534 -25.40 92.58 -14.73
CA HIS A 534 -25.05 93.77 -15.50
C HIS A 534 -23.59 93.67 -15.91
N PHE A 535 -23.33 93.72 -17.21
CA PHE A 535 -21.97 93.61 -17.73
C PHE A 535 -21.13 94.80 -17.26
N ALA A 536 -19.96 94.52 -16.69
CA ALA A 536 -18.98 95.53 -16.36
C ALA A 536 -18.08 95.85 -17.55
N ASN A 537 -17.93 94.93 -18.50
CA ASN A 537 -17.12 95.14 -19.70
C ASN A 537 -17.70 96.23 -20.61
N THR A 538 -16.83 97.18 -20.97
CA THR A 538 -17.11 98.25 -21.95
C THR A 538 -16.12 98.26 -23.13
N GLU A 539 -15.26 97.24 -23.24
CA GLU A 539 -14.22 97.13 -24.27
C GLU A 539 -14.63 96.14 -25.38
N PHE A 540 -14.51 96.57 -26.64
CA PHE A 540 -14.95 95.82 -27.83
C PHE A 540 -13.97 96.04 -28.98
N ASP A 541 -13.63 94.98 -29.73
CA ASP A 541 -12.61 95.02 -30.78
C ASP A 541 -13.10 95.69 -32.08
N GLU A 542 -14.38 95.51 -32.44
CA GLU A 542 -15.04 96.03 -33.66
C GLU A 542 -16.54 96.32 -33.41
N GLU A 543 -17.30 96.81 -34.41
CA GLU A 543 -18.78 96.91 -34.36
C GLU A 543 -19.47 95.53 -34.47
N LYS A 544 -18.91 94.51 -33.81
CA LYS A 544 -19.47 93.15 -33.77
C LYS A 544 -19.58 92.68 -32.33
N TYR A 545 -20.81 92.65 -31.84
CA TYR A 545 -21.12 92.35 -30.45
C TYR A 545 -21.76 90.97 -30.34
N GLY A 546 -21.58 90.32 -29.20
CA GLY A 546 -22.23 89.04 -28.98
C GLY A 546 -22.15 88.57 -27.55
N VAL A 547 -23.20 87.87 -27.13
CA VAL A 547 -23.28 87.28 -25.81
C VAL A 547 -22.98 85.80 -25.86
N SER A 548 -22.29 85.30 -24.84
CA SER A 548 -22.11 83.87 -24.62
C SER A 548 -22.13 83.56 -23.12
N VAL A 549 -22.33 82.27 -22.82
CA VAL A 549 -22.42 81.75 -21.46
C VAL A 549 -21.54 80.52 -21.36
N ARG A 550 -20.75 80.45 -20.30
CA ARG A 550 -19.99 79.27 -19.90
C ARG A 550 -20.49 78.78 -18.55
N VAL A 551 -20.65 77.47 -18.44
CA VAL A 551 -21.16 76.82 -17.23
C VAL A 551 -20.22 75.71 -16.84
N THR A 552 -19.78 75.74 -15.58
CA THR A 552 -19.03 74.65 -14.95
C THR A 552 -19.83 74.14 -13.75
N VAL A 553 -20.10 72.83 -13.72
CA VAL A 553 -20.72 72.13 -12.59
C VAL A 553 -19.71 71.16 -12.01
N THR A 554 -19.25 71.40 -10.79
CA THR A 554 -18.23 70.61 -10.10
C THR A 554 -18.86 69.75 -9.02
N LYS A 555 -18.54 68.45 -9.01
CA LYS A 555 -19.00 67.51 -7.97
C LYS A 555 -18.46 67.92 -6.59
N ASN A 556 -19.31 67.81 -5.57
CA ASN A 556 -18.93 68.07 -4.18
C ASN A 556 -18.94 66.78 -3.33
N SER A 557 -20.12 66.18 -3.10
CA SER A 557 -20.23 64.96 -2.28
C SER A 557 -20.79 63.74 -3.03
N SER A 558 -21.51 63.92 -4.13
CA SER A 558 -22.06 62.81 -4.93
C SER A 558 -20.97 62.12 -5.74
N THR A 559 -21.01 60.79 -5.83
CA THR A 559 -20.14 60.00 -6.74
C THR A 559 -20.70 59.90 -8.16
N GLU A 560 -21.96 60.26 -8.36
CA GLU A 560 -22.67 60.11 -9.64
C GLU A 560 -22.29 61.20 -10.65
N ARG A 561 -22.66 61.00 -11.91
CA ARG A 561 -22.51 62.00 -12.98
C ARG A 561 -23.32 63.25 -12.65
N VAL A 562 -22.80 64.40 -13.06
CA VAL A 562 -23.53 65.66 -13.04
C VAL A 562 -24.13 65.93 -14.42
N TYR A 563 -25.34 66.47 -14.43
CA TYR A 563 -26.08 66.72 -15.66
C TYR A 563 -26.57 68.17 -15.69
N VAL A 564 -26.54 68.80 -16.87
CA VAL A 564 -27.30 70.01 -17.17
C VAL A 564 -28.43 69.62 -18.12
N PHE A 565 -29.67 69.81 -17.68
CA PHE A 565 -30.87 69.40 -18.40
C PHE A 565 -31.35 70.48 -19.37
N ALA A 566 -31.26 71.75 -18.97
CA ALA A 566 -31.69 72.87 -19.81
C ALA A 566 -30.95 74.17 -19.46
N ILE A 567 -30.83 75.04 -20.46
CA ILE A 567 -30.32 76.40 -20.29
C ILE A 567 -31.15 77.37 -21.13
N GLY A 568 -31.50 78.50 -20.53
CA GLY A 568 -32.17 79.60 -21.19
C GLY A 568 -31.64 80.93 -20.67
N TYR A 569 -31.51 81.91 -21.55
CA TYR A 569 -31.07 83.25 -21.17
C TYR A 569 -31.73 84.30 -22.06
N CYS A 570 -31.86 85.51 -21.53
CA CYS A 570 -32.26 86.71 -22.28
C CYS A 570 -31.33 87.87 -21.94
N PHE A 571 -31.19 88.80 -22.86
CA PHE A 571 -30.27 89.93 -22.76
C PHE A 571 -30.91 91.18 -23.38
N ASP A 572 -30.42 92.34 -22.96
CA ASP A 572 -30.85 93.69 -23.35
C ASP A 572 -29.63 94.62 -23.35
#